data_AF-A0AAV1WZR6-F1
#
_entry.id   AF-A0AAV1WZR6-F1
#
_cell.length_a   1.000
_cell.length_b   1.000
_cell.length_c   1.000
_cell.angle_alpha   90.00
_cell.angle_beta   90.00
_cell.angle_gamma   90.00
#
_symmetry.space_group_name_H-M   'P 1'
#
loop_
_entity.id
_entity.type
_entity.pdbx_description
1 polymer ?
#
loop_
_entity_poly.entity_id
_entity_poly.type
_entity_poly.pdbx_seq_one_letter_code
_entity_poly.pdbx_strand_id
1 'polypeptide(L)'
;MGSSGIFTSLSSLMCDEGEVSIFEDDENTSIHSLHNPSFVLDDEEEYIEYLFTQEMGFGSQSHHVCSKILWLRSARFDAIDWIFNTQVKIGFKVHTAYLSVTYLDQFLSKRSIDESKPWALKLLSVACLSLAAKMEEQNVPPLFEYPTEEYRFESKVIKNMELMILRTLEWKMGSVTPFHYLHYFVNKFCPESRPEIIIIKATEYIVTILKDINLMDQRPSIIASAAVMAAFDATLTRNGMDHRLSAISSWGNIERGHVFSCYNLIHQKRNMVKTPSSNLLSTHSSSTCVVENPFDTSSGTKRKLSFENSENSPRQKLHRP
;
A
#
# COMPACT_ATOMS: atom_id res chain seq x y z
N MET A 1 44.00 32.65 39.02
CA MET A 1 44.43 31.28 38.68
C MET A 1 43.23 30.38 38.91
N GLY A 2 42.62 29.69 37.95
CA GLY A 2 43.09 29.17 36.67
C GLY A 2 42.78 27.68 36.67
N SER A 3 41.56 27.30 36.27
CA SER A 3 41.18 25.90 36.04
C SER A 3 40.63 25.76 34.63
N SER A 4 41.36 25.00 33.82
CA SER A 4 41.16 24.75 32.40
C SER A 4 39.88 23.97 32.14
N GLY A 5 38.97 24.55 31.34
CA GLY A 5 37.88 23.84 30.70
C GLY A 5 38.29 23.39 29.30
N ILE A 6 38.22 22.10 29.03
CA ILE A 6 38.47 21.49 27.72
C ILE A 6 37.24 21.77 26.85
N PHE A 7 37.36 22.65 25.86
CA PHE A 7 36.41 22.75 24.75
C PHE A 7 36.89 21.82 23.63
N THR A 8 36.12 20.76 23.37
CA THR A 8 36.29 19.92 22.19
C THR A 8 35.71 20.66 20.97
N SER A 9 36.59 20.95 20.00
CA SER A 9 36.25 21.64 18.76
C SER A 9 35.49 20.70 17.81
N LEU A 10 34.29 21.12 17.42
CA LEU A 10 33.43 20.46 16.44
C LEU A 10 33.79 21.00 15.05
N SER A 11 34.84 20.47 14.41
CA SER A 11 35.26 20.95 13.07
C SER A 11 35.70 19.83 12.11
N SER A 12 35.27 18.59 12.32
CA SER A 12 35.63 17.47 11.43
C SER A 12 34.51 17.02 10.49
N LEU A 13 33.54 17.90 10.18
CA LEU A 13 32.37 17.56 9.35
C LEU A 13 32.12 18.58 8.23
N MET A 14 33.18 18.96 7.52
CA MET A 14 33.06 19.69 6.25
C MET A 14 33.53 18.76 5.13
N CYS A 15 32.59 18.34 4.26
CA CYS A 15 32.90 17.72 2.98
C CYS A 15 33.36 18.83 2.03
N ASP A 16 34.54 18.64 1.45
CA ASP A 16 35.14 19.56 0.49
C ASP A 16 34.61 19.18 -0.91
N GLU A 17 33.70 19.98 -1.47
CA GLU A 17 33.25 19.82 -2.86
C GLU A 17 34.29 20.46 -3.77
N GLY A 18 35.19 19.62 -4.30
CA GLY A 18 36.08 20.01 -5.39
C GLY A 18 35.35 19.93 -6.73
N GLU A 19 35.09 21.09 -7.34
CA GLU A 19 34.64 21.20 -8.72
C GLU A 19 35.68 20.60 -9.68
N VAL A 20 35.30 19.56 -10.43
CA VAL A 20 36.01 19.17 -11.66
C VAL A 20 35.00 19.13 -12.79
N SER A 21 35.07 20.14 -13.64
CA SER A 21 34.37 20.22 -14.91
C SER A 21 35.20 19.53 -15.99
N ILE A 22 34.61 18.55 -16.67
CA ILE A 22 35.05 18.12 -17.99
C ILE A 22 33.81 17.85 -18.83
N PHE A 23 33.53 18.77 -19.75
CA PHE A 23 32.71 18.54 -20.93
C PHE A 23 33.54 17.73 -21.92
N GLU A 24 33.02 16.62 -22.43
CA GLU A 24 33.06 16.26 -23.86
C GLU A 24 31.85 15.37 -24.19
N ASP A 25 31.19 15.70 -25.31
CA ASP A 25 29.99 15.07 -25.87
C ASP A 25 30.28 13.67 -26.45
N ASP A 26 29.34 12.73 -26.31
CA ASP A 26 29.01 11.81 -27.41
C ASP A 26 27.63 11.17 -27.25
N GLU A 27 26.78 11.30 -28.29
CA GLU A 27 25.49 10.64 -28.44
C GLU A 27 25.69 9.16 -28.79
N ASN A 28 25.28 8.21 -27.93
CA ASN A 28 24.36 7.11 -28.31
C ASN A 28 24.13 6.08 -27.20
N THR A 29 22.90 5.56 -27.20
CA THR A 29 22.40 4.33 -26.54
C THR A 29 21.83 4.50 -25.14
N SER A 30 20.54 4.83 -25.13
CA SER A 30 19.62 4.73 -24.00
C SER A 30 19.47 3.27 -23.52
N ILE A 31 19.13 3.13 -22.24
CA ILE A 31 18.80 1.91 -21.48
C ILE A 31 20.02 1.20 -20.88
N HIS A 32 20.55 1.73 -19.78
CA HIS A 32 20.99 0.95 -18.60
C HIS A 32 21.38 1.94 -17.50
N SER A 33 20.77 1.80 -16.31
CA SER A 33 21.34 2.10 -14.99
C SER A 33 20.24 2.60 -14.03
N LEU A 34 19.51 1.67 -13.44
CA LEU A 34 19.00 1.81 -12.08
C LEU A 34 20.10 1.30 -11.14
N HIS A 35 21.25 1.98 -11.12
CA HIS A 35 22.28 1.71 -10.11
C HIS A 35 22.08 2.72 -8.98
N ASN A 36 21.48 2.25 -7.89
CA ASN A 36 21.48 2.98 -6.63
C ASN A 36 22.95 3.17 -6.17
N PRO A 37 23.32 4.31 -5.55
CA PRO A 37 24.71 4.64 -5.30
C PRO A 37 25.29 3.82 -4.13
N SER A 38 26.23 2.94 -4.47
CA SER A 38 27.47 2.64 -3.74
C SER A 38 27.42 2.55 -2.20
N PHE A 39 26.95 1.41 -1.70
CA PHE A 39 27.74 0.63 -0.75
C PHE A 39 28.04 -0.68 -1.47
N VAL A 40 29.24 -0.83 -2.02
CA VAL A 40 29.68 -2.09 -2.63
C VAL A 40 29.85 -3.07 -1.48
N LEU A 41 28.80 -3.81 -1.15
CA LEU A 41 28.99 -5.14 -0.59
C LEU A 41 29.45 -5.98 -1.77
N ASP A 42 30.68 -6.47 -1.72
CA ASP A 42 31.29 -7.30 -2.78
C ASP A 42 30.57 -8.67 -2.92
N ASP A 43 29.51 -8.91 -2.15
CA ASP A 43 28.74 -10.14 -2.12
C ASP A 43 27.22 -9.84 -2.10
N GLU A 44 26.49 -10.20 -3.16
CA GLU A 44 25.01 -10.13 -3.23
C GLU A 44 24.40 -10.89 -2.04
N GLU A 45 25.10 -11.92 -1.59
CA GLU A 45 24.74 -12.73 -0.45
C GLU A 45 24.76 -11.97 0.89
N GLU A 46 25.79 -11.17 1.15
CA GLU A 46 25.90 -10.37 2.39
C GLU A 46 24.78 -9.31 2.45
N TYR A 47 24.47 -8.69 1.31
CA TYR A 47 23.38 -7.71 1.22
C TYR A 47 22.02 -8.33 1.57
N ILE A 48 21.72 -9.50 1.00
CA ILE A 48 20.44 -10.16 1.27
C ILE A 48 20.37 -10.64 2.72
N GLU A 49 21.47 -11.14 3.30
CA GLU A 49 21.54 -11.48 4.72
C GLU A 49 21.23 -10.27 5.60
N TYR A 50 21.83 -9.11 5.30
CA TYR A 50 21.50 -7.85 5.97
C TYR A 50 20.00 -7.53 5.90
N LEU A 51 19.36 -7.64 4.73
CA LEU A 51 17.93 -7.42 4.59
C LEU A 51 17.11 -8.39 5.47
N PHE A 52 17.48 -9.67 5.51
CA PHE A 52 16.82 -10.66 6.38
C PHE A 52 16.92 -10.30 7.87
N THR A 53 18.05 -9.73 8.33
CA THR A 53 18.16 -9.26 9.72
C THR A 53 17.22 -8.08 10.01
N GLN A 54 17.02 -7.20 9.03
CA GLN A 54 16.14 -6.04 9.14
C GLN A 54 14.65 -6.44 9.22
N GLU A 55 14.26 -7.59 8.65
CA GLU A 55 12.89 -8.13 8.72
C GLU A 55 12.51 -8.70 10.09
N MET A 56 13.45 -9.02 10.97
CA MET A 56 13.16 -9.71 12.24
C MET A 56 12.47 -8.84 13.31
N GLY A 57 12.15 -7.57 12.99
CA GLY A 57 11.46 -6.65 13.89
C GLY A 57 9.92 -6.72 13.90
N PHE A 58 9.29 -7.56 13.08
CA PHE A 58 7.83 -7.63 12.95
C PHE A 58 7.24 -8.74 13.84
N GLY A 59 6.56 -8.33 14.93
CA GLY A 59 5.90 -9.23 15.88
C GLY A 59 4.42 -9.43 15.56
N SER A 60 3.98 -10.69 15.56
CA SER A 60 2.58 -11.10 15.34
C SER A 60 1.70 -10.75 16.55
N GLN A 61 0.55 -10.11 16.32
CA GLN A 61 -0.52 -10.03 17.32
C GLN A 61 -1.69 -10.91 16.91
N SER A 62 -2.09 -11.80 17.82
CA SER A 62 -3.26 -12.67 17.69
C SER A 62 -4.57 -11.86 17.68
N HIS A 63 -5.44 -12.10 16.70
CA HIS A 63 -6.68 -11.36 16.50
C HIS A 63 -7.93 -12.13 16.98
N HIS A 64 -8.62 -11.56 17.97
CA HIS A 64 -10.06 -11.75 18.15
C HIS A 64 -10.82 -10.85 17.17
N VAL A 65 -11.81 -11.39 16.44
CA VAL A 65 -12.61 -10.62 15.48
C VAL A 65 -13.60 -9.70 16.22
N CYS A 66 -13.50 -8.39 15.99
CA CYS A 66 -14.36 -7.34 16.53
C CYS A 66 -14.82 -6.42 15.40
N SER A 67 -15.97 -5.75 15.50
CA SER A 67 -16.52 -4.85 14.46
C SER A 67 -15.51 -3.82 13.96
N LYS A 68 -14.63 -3.32 14.84
CA LYS A 68 -13.54 -2.39 14.50
C LYS A 68 -12.56 -2.97 13.47
N ILE A 69 -12.35 -4.29 13.46
CA ILE A 69 -11.49 -4.99 12.51
C ILE A 69 -12.15 -5.07 11.13
N LEU A 70 -13.48 -5.22 11.06
CA LEU A 70 -14.20 -5.28 9.79
C LEU A 70 -14.22 -3.93 9.07
N TRP A 71 -14.53 -2.84 9.79
CA TRP A 71 -14.41 -1.49 9.26
C TRP A 71 -12.99 -1.23 8.74
N LEU A 72 -11.98 -1.55 9.56
CA LEU A 72 -10.58 -1.24 9.23
C LEU A 72 -10.12 -2.00 7.99
N ARG A 73 -10.56 -3.25 7.85
CA ARG A 73 -10.28 -4.05 6.66
C ARG A 73 -10.91 -3.47 5.41
N SER A 74 -12.18 -3.04 5.46
CA SER A 74 -12.85 -2.41 4.32
C SER A 74 -12.17 -1.08 3.95
N ALA A 75 -11.91 -0.25 4.96
CA ALA A 75 -11.34 1.06 4.73
C ALA A 75 -9.89 0.95 4.23
N ARG A 76 -9.10 -0.02 4.73
CA ARG A 76 -7.78 -0.37 4.19
C ARG A 76 -7.87 -0.80 2.73
N PHE A 77 -8.86 -1.62 2.37
CA PHE A 77 -9.08 -2.03 0.98
C PHE A 77 -9.29 -0.81 0.08
N ASP A 78 -10.18 0.11 0.46
CA ASP A 78 -10.46 1.33 -0.30
C ASP A 78 -9.23 2.25 -0.40
N ALA A 79 -8.43 2.32 0.67
CA ALA A 79 -7.18 3.06 0.69
C ALA A 79 -6.16 2.50 -0.32
N ILE A 80 -5.99 1.17 -0.35
CA ILE A 80 -5.09 0.49 -1.30
C ILE A 80 -5.58 0.74 -2.74
N ASP A 81 -6.86 0.58 -3.00
CA ASP A 81 -7.44 0.83 -4.34
C ASP A 81 -7.16 2.26 -4.80
N TRP A 82 -7.37 3.23 -3.92
CA TRP A 82 -7.06 4.61 -4.24
C TRP A 82 -5.55 4.84 -4.46
N ILE A 83 -4.67 4.25 -3.65
CA ILE A 83 -3.21 4.39 -3.78
C ILE A 83 -2.75 3.90 -5.16
N PHE A 84 -3.16 2.70 -5.57
CA PHE A 84 -2.77 2.13 -6.87
C PHE A 84 -3.36 2.90 -8.05
N ASN A 85 -4.64 3.27 -7.97
CA ASN A 85 -5.27 4.09 -9.02
C ASN A 85 -4.56 5.45 -9.16
N THR A 86 -4.15 6.05 -8.05
CA THR A 86 -3.44 7.32 -8.04
C THR A 86 -2.01 7.19 -8.55
N GLN A 87 -1.31 6.12 -8.15
CA GLN A 87 0.02 5.79 -8.67
C GLN A 87 0.01 5.68 -10.20
N VAL A 88 -0.98 5.00 -10.79
CA VAL A 88 -1.13 4.91 -12.24
C VAL A 88 -1.42 6.28 -12.87
N LYS A 89 -2.33 7.07 -12.29
CA LYS A 89 -2.69 8.41 -12.80
C LYS A 89 -1.50 9.38 -12.80
N ILE A 90 -0.66 9.33 -11.77
CA ILE A 90 0.53 10.19 -11.65
C ILE A 90 1.73 9.63 -12.43
N GLY A 91 1.80 8.31 -12.60
CA GLY A 91 2.93 7.63 -13.25
C GLY A 91 4.06 7.24 -12.30
N PHE A 92 3.78 7.05 -11.01
CA PHE A 92 4.75 6.50 -10.05
C PHE A 92 5.04 5.03 -10.32
N LYS A 93 6.15 4.50 -9.80
CA LYS A 93 6.47 3.07 -9.82
C LYS A 93 5.54 2.29 -8.89
N VAL A 94 5.33 1.02 -9.20
CA VAL A 94 4.59 0.08 -8.34
C VAL A 94 5.24 -0.06 -6.95
N HIS A 95 6.56 0.07 -6.87
CA HIS A 95 7.34 0.04 -5.63
C HIS A 95 6.88 1.15 -4.66
N THR A 96 6.65 2.35 -5.20
CA THR A 96 6.16 3.52 -4.47
C THR A 96 4.77 3.29 -3.89
N ALA A 97 3.85 2.69 -4.66
CA ALA A 97 2.52 2.33 -4.17
C ALA A 97 2.60 1.28 -3.04
N TYR A 98 3.42 0.24 -3.20
CA TYR A 98 3.61 -0.77 -2.16
C TYR A 98 4.22 -0.19 -0.88
N LEU A 99 5.23 0.68 -1.01
CA LEU A 99 5.86 1.36 0.13
C LEU A 99 4.85 2.26 0.86
N SER A 100 3.98 2.94 0.12
CA SER A 100 2.86 3.70 0.68
C SER A 100 1.92 2.82 1.52
N VAL A 101 1.54 1.65 1.01
CA VAL A 101 0.72 0.68 1.77
C VAL A 101 1.46 0.16 3.01
N THR A 102 2.77 -0.06 2.91
CA THR A 102 3.61 -0.42 4.06
C THR A 102 3.54 0.66 5.15
N TYR A 103 3.67 1.94 4.80
CA TYR A 103 3.54 3.03 5.77
C TYR A 103 2.13 3.14 6.35
N LEU A 104 1.10 2.91 5.53
CA LEU A 104 -0.30 2.91 5.96
C LEU A 104 -0.53 1.82 7.02
N ASP A 105 -0.13 0.58 6.73
CA ASP A 105 -0.31 -0.55 7.65
C ASP A 105 0.50 -0.39 8.94
N GLN A 106 1.75 0.06 8.84
CA GLN A 106 2.57 0.34 10.03
C GLN A 106 1.95 1.45 10.88
N PHE A 107 1.43 2.51 10.26
CA PHE A 107 0.75 3.59 11.00
C PHE A 107 -0.50 3.06 11.71
N LEU A 108 -1.34 2.29 11.01
CA LEU A 108 -2.58 1.73 11.55
C LEU A 108 -2.32 0.68 12.65
N SER A 109 -1.16 0.02 12.64
CA SER A 109 -0.75 -0.88 13.73
C SER A 109 -0.42 -0.14 15.03
N LYS A 110 0.03 1.11 14.94
CA LYS A 110 0.44 1.95 16.08
C LYS A 110 -0.61 2.98 16.51
N ARG A 111 -1.54 3.34 15.61
CA ARG A 111 -2.53 4.40 15.81
C ARG A 111 -3.91 3.95 15.33
N SER A 112 -4.94 4.20 16.12
CA SER A 112 -6.32 3.99 15.70
C SER A 112 -6.90 5.23 15.01
N ILE A 113 -7.65 5.00 13.94
CA ILE A 113 -8.51 6.02 13.32
C ILE A 113 -9.95 5.82 13.81
N ASP A 114 -10.64 6.94 14.00
CA ASP A 114 -12.05 6.98 14.36
C ASP A 114 -12.91 6.65 13.12
N GLU A 115 -13.72 5.60 13.22
CA GLU A 115 -14.61 5.13 12.15
C GLU A 115 -15.58 6.22 11.66
N SER A 116 -15.93 7.18 12.52
CA SER A 116 -16.77 8.32 12.14
C SER A 116 -16.09 9.33 11.20
N LYS A 117 -14.79 9.15 10.92
CA LYS A 117 -13.94 10.09 10.15
C LYS A 117 -13.24 9.39 8.98
N PRO A 118 -13.98 8.89 7.97
CA PRO A 118 -13.38 8.23 6.81
C PRO A 118 -12.41 9.12 6.03
N TRP A 119 -12.63 10.44 6.04
CA TRP A 119 -11.72 11.44 5.48
C TRP A 119 -10.30 11.36 6.07
N ALA A 120 -10.15 10.93 7.32
CA ALA A 120 -8.85 10.84 7.99
C ALA A 120 -8.02 9.69 7.40
N LEU A 121 -8.66 8.58 7.02
CA LEU A 121 -7.98 7.49 6.32
C LEU A 121 -7.60 7.89 4.90
N LYS A 122 -8.45 8.67 4.22
CA LYS A 122 -8.09 9.23 2.92
C LYS A 122 -6.87 10.14 3.01
N LEU A 123 -6.86 11.05 3.99
CA LEU A 123 -5.73 11.93 4.27
C LEU A 123 -4.46 11.13 4.61
N LEU A 124 -4.58 10.06 5.41
CA LEU A 124 -3.49 9.14 5.69
C LEU A 124 -2.94 8.55 4.39
N SER A 125 -3.81 8.04 3.52
CA SER A 125 -3.43 7.42 2.25
C SER A 125 -2.67 8.39 1.34
N VAL A 126 -3.16 9.63 1.23
CA VAL A 126 -2.49 10.70 0.45
C VAL A 126 -1.10 11.00 1.01
N ALA A 127 -0.98 11.16 2.32
CA ALA A 127 0.29 11.45 2.98
C ALA A 127 1.27 10.28 2.90
N CYS A 128 0.80 9.03 3.04
CA CYS A 128 1.61 7.82 2.83
C CYS A 128 2.17 7.76 1.40
N LEU A 129 1.33 8.05 0.39
CA LEU A 129 1.76 8.02 -1.01
C LEU A 129 2.77 9.13 -1.30
N SER A 130 2.54 10.33 -0.77
CA SER A 130 3.48 11.44 -0.92
C SER A 130 4.82 11.16 -0.23
N LEU A 131 4.82 10.57 0.97
CA LEU A 131 6.06 10.16 1.64
C LEU A 131 6.79 9.08 0.85
N ALA A 132 6.09 8.05 0.38
CA ALA A 132 6.70 7.00 -0.44
C ALA A 132 7.29 7.56 -1.73
N ALA A 133 6.59 8.48 -2.40
CA ALA A 133 7.11 9.15 -3.60
C ALA A 133 8.41 9.90 -3.30
N LYS A 134 8.52 10.61 -2.18
CA LYS A 134 9.75 11.29 -1.74
C LYS A 134 10.90 10.34 -1.42
N MET A 135 10.63 9.06 -1.15
CA MET A 135 11.65 8.05 -0.87
C MET A 135 12.12 7.32 -2.14
N GLU A 136 11.23 7.11 -3.13
CA GLU A 136 11.46 6.20 -4.26
C GLU A 136 11.51 6.87 -5.64
N GLU A 137 10.92 8.06 -5.78
CA GLU A 137 10.79 8.74 -7.07
C GLU A 137 11.80 9.88 -7.21
N GLN A 138 12.36 9.99 -8.41
CA GLN A 138 13.26 11.09 -8.75
C GLN A 138 12.51 12.43 -8.84
N ASN A 139 11.28 12.39 -9.35
CA ASN A 139 10.45 13.58 -9.57
C ASN A 139 9.13 13.40 -8.81
N VAL A 140 8.95 14.21 -7.77
CA VAL A 140 7.72 14.19 -6.97
C VAL A 140 6.88 15.42 -7.30
N PRO A 141 5.66 15.25 -7.85
CA PRO A 141 4.77 16.37 -8.11
C PRO A 141 4.34 17.06 -6.80
N PRO A 142 3.95 18.34 -6.88
CA PRO A 142 3.43 19.05 -5.73
C PRO A 142 2.12 18.45 -5.20
N LEU A 143 1.88 18.61 -3.91
CA LEU A 143 0.76 17.96 -3.20
C LEU A 143 -0.63 18.27 -3.74
N PHE A 144 -0.82 19.41 -4.41
CA PHE A 144 -2.13 19.77 -4.97
C PHE A 144 -2.49 18.97 -6.23
N GLU A 145 -1.51 18.28 -6.85
CA GLU A 145 -1.73 17.43 -8.02
C GLU A 145 -2.22 16.03 -7.65
N TYR A 146 -2.24 15.69 -6.35
CA TYR A 146 -2.71 14.39 -5.89
C TYR A 146 -4.24 14.32 -6.04
N PRO A 147 -4.78 13.43 -6.90
CA PRO A 147 -6.20 13.40 -7.20
C PRO A 147 -6.98 12.82 -6.01
N THR A 148 -7.72 13.69 -5.33
CA THR A 148 -8.66 13.32 -4.29
C THR A 148 -10.07 13.70 -4.73
N GLU A 149 -10.83 12.71 -5.22
CA GLU A 149 -12.15 12.92 -5.83
C GLU A 149 -13.18 13.41 -4.80
N GLU A 150 -13.19 12.81 -3.60
CA GLU A 150 -14.21 13.05 -2.56
C GLU A 150 -13.85 14.18 -1.58
N TYR A 151 -12.56 14.43 -1.37
CA TYR A 151 -12.05 15.37 -0.38
C TYR A 151 -11.01 16.27 -1.04
N ARG A 152 -10.94 17.55 -0.70
CA ARG A 152 -9.84 18.42 -1.11
C ARG A 152 -9.05 18.83 0.11
N PHE A 153 -7.83 18.32 0.23
CA PHE A 153 -6.95 18.64 1.34
C PHE A 153 -5.97 19.73 0.94
N GLU A 154 -5.84 20.74 1.80
CA GLU A 154 -4.78 21.73 1.64
C GLU A 154 -3.40 21.07 1.83
N SER A 155 -2.40 21.53 1.09
CA SER A 155 -1.02 21.05 1.20
C SER A 155 -0.48 21.09 2.64
N LYS A 156 -0.90 22.08 3.45
CA LYS A 156 -0.53 22.18 4.87
C LYS A 156 -1.07 21.02 5.69
N VAL A 157 -2.32 20.61 5.43
CA VAL A 157 -2.96 19.49 6.12
C VAL A 157 -2.26 18.17 5.77
N ILE A 158 -1.94 17.97 4.49
CA ILE A 158 -1.18 16.80 4.04
C ILE A 158 0.20 16.77 4.71
N LYS A 159 0.96 17.86 4.69
CA LYS A 159 2.28 17.95 5.37
C LYS A 159 2.22 17.66 6.87
N ASN A 160 1.17 18.11 7.56
CA ASN A 160 0.98 17.78 8.97
C ASN A 160 0.75 16.28 9.18
N MET A 161 -0.01 15.65 8.28
CA MET A 161 -0.22 14.20 8.29
C MET A 161 1.10 13.46 8.02
N GLU A 162 1.89 13.90 7.03
CA GLU A 162 3.22 13.35 6.74
C GLU A 162 4.12 13.37 7.99
N LEU A 163 4.17 14.51 8.68
CA LEU A 163 4.96 14.64 9.91
C LEU A 163 4.46 13.71 11.02
N MET A 164 3.14 13.49 11.12
CA MET A 164 2.58 12.54 12.08
C MET A 164 2.95 11.09 11.75
N ILE A 165 2.97 10.72 10.46
CA ILE A 165 3.43 9.41 10.00
C ILE A 165 4.91 9.25 10.34
N LEU A 166 5.77 10.20 9.95
CA LEU A 166 7.21 10.18 10.23
C LEU A 166 7.49 9.99 11.73
N ARG A 167 6.79 10.73 12.59
CA ARG A 167 6.91 10.58 14.06
C ARG A 167 6.44 9.21 14.55
N THR A 168 5.33 8.71 14.01
CA THR A 168 4.77 7.39 14.40
C THR A 168 5.66 6.23 13.97
N LEU A 169 6.35 6.38 12.83
CA LEU A 169 7.31 5.42 12.31
C LEU A 169 8.74 5.68 12.81
N GLU A 170 8.93 6.64 13.72
CA GLU A 170 10.25 7.01 14.27
C GLU A 170 11.28 7.32 13.17
N TRP A 171 10.82 7.92 12.06
CA TRP A 171 11.62 8.22 10.87
C TRP A 171 12.25 7.00 10.18
N LYS A 172 11.84 5.78 10.53
CA LYS A 172 12.30 4.52 9.90
C LYS A 172 11.58 4.31 8.58
N MET A 173 11.92 5.12 7.57
CA MET A 173 11.27 5.12 6.26
C MET A 173 11.83 4.08 5.30
N GLY A 174 13.07 3.62 5.51
CA GLY A 174 13.71 2.55 4.72
C GLY A 174 13.15 1.17 5.06
N SER A 175 11.92 0.89 4.63
CA SER A 175 11.29 -0.42 4.81
C SER A 175 11.78 -1.40 3.74
N VAL A 176 12.23 -2.58 4.17
CA VAL A 176 12.50 -3.69 3.24
C VAL A 176 11.18 -4.11 2.58
N THR A 177 11.18 -4.16 1.26
CA THR A 177 10.03 -4.60 0.45
C THR A 177 10.34 -5.90 -0.28
N PRO A 178 9.33 -6.69 -0.68
CA PRO A 178 9.54 -7.96 -1.39
C PRO A 178 10.37 -7.79 -2.67
N PHE A 179 10.33 -6.61 -3.28
CA PHE A 179 11.04 -6.32 -4.52
C PHE A 179 12.56 -6.44 -4.40
N HIS A 180 13.13 -6.13 -3.23
CA HIS A 180 14.56 -6.26 -2.97
C HIS A 180 15.07 -7.70 -3.10
N TYR A 181 14.19 -8.69 -2.91
CA TYR A 181 14.55 -10.11 -2.97
C TYR A 181 14.29 -10.77 -4.32
N LEU A 182 13.61 -10.08 -5.26
CA LEU A 182 13.13 -10.73 -6.49
C LEU A 182 14.27 -11.28 -7.35
N HIS A 183 15.30 -10.46 -7.61
CA HIS A 183 16.46 -10.88 -8.40
C HIS A 183 17.16 -12.09 -7.77
N TYR A 184 17.45 -11.99 -6.46
CA TYR A 184 18.07 -13.06 -5.69
C TYR A 184 17.28 -14.38 -5.77
N PHE A 185 15.98 -14.35 -5.49
CA PHE A 185 15.15 -15.56 -5.53
C PHE A 185 14.96 -16.12 -6.93
N VAL A 186 14.93 -15.28 -7.97
CA VAL A 186 14.90 -15.77 -9.35
C VAL A 186 16.19 -16.52 -9.68
N ASN A 187 17.35 -15.99 -9.29
CA ASN A 187 18.64 -16.65 -9.51
C ASN A 187 18.73 -17.99 -8.76
N LYS A 188 18.30 -18.04 -7.49
CA LYS A 188 18.37 -19.27 -6.68
C LYS A 188 17.31 -20.32 -7.07
N PHE A 189 16.08 -19.88 -7.38
CA PHE A 189 14.97 -20.81 -7.62
C PHE A 189 14.79 -21.15 -9.09
N CYS A 190 15.28 -20.33 -10.02
CA CYS A 190 14.92 -20.42 -11.44
C CYS A 190 16.14 -20.28 -12.37
N PRO A 191 17.23 -21.06 -12.17
CA PRO A 191 18.54 -20.84 -12.80
C PRO A 191 18.57 -20.93 -14.34
N GLU A 192 17.53 -21.48 -14.97
CA GLU A 192 17.44 -21.66 -16.44
C GLU A 192 16.33 -20.82 -17.08
N SER A 193 15.73 -19.91 -16.32
CA SER A 193 14.59 -19.11 -16.76
C SER A 193 14.99 -17.73 -17.28
N ARG A 194 14.05 -17.02 -17.92
CA ARG A 194 14.22 -15.61 -18.31
C ARG A 194 13.89 -14.72 -17.11
N PRO A 195 14.88 -14.12 -16.41
CA PRO A 195 14.63 -13.51 -15.11
C PRO A 195 13.62 -12.36 -15.15
N GLU A 196 13.70 -11.53 -16.19
CA GLU A 196 12.81 -10.38 -16.39
C GLU A 196 11.32 -10.76 -16.40
N ILE A 197 10.97 -11.85 -17.10
CA ILE A 197 9.57 -12.30 -17.20
C ILE A 197 9.06 -12.78 -15.84
N ILE A 198 9.91 -13.43 -15.05
CA ILE A 198 9.55 -13.89 -13.71
C ILE A 198 9.39 -12.71 -12.76
N ILE A 199 10.29 -11.74 -12.81
CA ILE A 199 10.24 -10.53 -11.96
C ILE A 199 8.96 -9.73 -12.23
N ILE A 200 8.57 -9.55 -13.51
CA ILE A 200 7.32 -8.86 -13.87
C ILE A 200 6.12 -9.60 -13.29
N LYS A 201 6.02 -10.92 -13.52
CA LYS A 201 4.91 -11.74 -13.00
C LYS A 201 4.88 -11.79 -11.46
N ALA A 202 6.04 -11.90 -10.82
CA ALA A 202 6.14 -11.88 -9.37
C ALA A 202 5.68 -10.53 -8.81
N THR A 203 6.05 -9.42 -9.45
CA THR A 203 5.57 -8.07 -9.11
C THR A 203 4.05 -7.98 -9.21
N GLU A 204 3.45 -8.49 -10.29
CA GLU A 204 1.99 -8.55 -10.44
C GLU A 204 1.32 -9.37 -9.33
N TYR A 205 1.89 -10.51 -8.96
CA TYR A 205 1.37 -11.35 -7.89
C TYR A 205 1.47 -10.69 -6.52
N ILE A 206 2.58 -10.00 -6.22
CA ILE A 206 2.75 -9.21 -4.99
C ILE A 206 1.64 -8.17 -4.87
N VAL A 207 1.39 -7.41 -5.95
CA VAL A 207 0.32 -6.40 -5.98
C VAL A 207 -1.06 -7.04 -5.82
N THR A 208 -1.28 -8.20 -6.46
CA THR A 208 -2.58 -8.89 -6.44
C THR A 208 -3.00 -9.30 -5.03
N ILE A 209 -2.07 -9.83 -4.23
CA ILE A 209 -2.39 -10.32 -2.88
C ILE A 209 -2.37 -9.23 -1.81
N LEU A 210 -1.83 -8.05 -2.11
CA LEU A 210 -1.60 -6.96 -1.16
C LEU A 210 -2.88 -6.53 -0.41
N LYS A 211 -4.03 -6.58 -1.08
CA LYS A 211 -5.34 -6.25 -0.50
C LYS A 211 -5.82 -7.29 0.51
N ASP A 212 -5.35 -8.52 0.39
CA ASP A 212 -5.82 -9.67 1.19
C ASP A 212 -4.87 -10.07 2.31
N ILE A 213 -3.60 -9.64 2.23
CA ILE A 213 -2.60 -9.88 3.28
C ILE A 213 -2.50 -8.67 4.22
N ASN A 214 -2.21 -8.94 5.49
CA ASN A 214 -1.71 -7.93 6.42
C ASN A 214 -0.18 -7.90 6.32
N LEU A 215 0.38 -6.77 5.87
CA LEU A 215 1.84 -6.64 5.75
C LEU A 215 2.56 -6.71 7.09
N MET A 216 1.86 -6.43 8.19
CA MET A 216 2.45 -6.51 9.53
C MET A 216 2.69 -7.95 10.00
N ASP A 217 1.99 -8.93 9.39
CA ASP A 217 2.08 -10.36 9.75
C ASP A 217 2.90 -11.19 8.73
N GLN A 218 3.39 -10.56 7.66
CA GLN A 218 4.06 -11.25 6.55
C GLN A 218 5.43 -10.63 6.31
N ARG A 219 6.48 -11.44 6.33
CA ARG A 219 7.82 -10.97 5.99
C ARG A 219 7.93 -10.70 4.48
N PRO A 220 8.56 -9.59 4.06
CA PRO A 220 8.77 -9.31 2.64
C PRO A 220 9.45 -10.46 1.87
N SER A 221 10.42 -11.14 2.47
CA SER A 221 11.09 -12.33 1.92
C SER A 221 10.15 -13.52 1.67
N ILE A 222 9.17 -13.73 2.56
CA ILE A 222 8.13 -14.75 2.41
C ILE A 222 7.23 -14.43 1.21
N ILE A 223 6.83 -13.16 1.09
CA ILE A 223 6.00 -12.68 -0.03
C ILE A 223 6.76 -12.83 -1.35
N ALA A 224 8.01 -12.39 -1.40
CA ALA A 224 8.85 -12.45 -2.60
C ALA A 224 9.12 -13.89 -3.03
N SER A 225 9.49 -14.77 -2.11
CA SER A 225 9.75 -16.18 -2.42
C SER A 225 8.52 -16.88 -2.98
N ALA A 226 7.34 -16.68 -2.35
CA ALA A 226 6.09 -17.23 -2.84
C ALA A 226 5.72 -16.69 -4.23
N ALA A 227 5.89 -15.39 -4.47
CA ALA A 227 5.60 -14.75 -5.74
C ALA A 227 6.51 -15.25 -6.87
N VAL A 228 7.82 -15.38 -6.63
CA VAL A 228 8.78 -15.93 -7.59
C VAL A 228 8.45 -17.39 -7.91
N MET A 229 8.17 -18.21 -6.90
CA MET A 229 7.77 -19.60 -7.11
C MET A 229 6.48 -19.72 -7.95
N ALA A 230 5.46 -18.90 -7.65
CA ALA A 230 4.22 -18.89 -8.42
C ALA A 230 4.39 -18.38 -9.86
N ALA A 231 5.33 -17.46 -10.08
CA ALA A 231 5.66 -16.91 -11.40
C ALA A 231 6.45 -17.90 -12.25
N PHE A 232 7.33 -18.68 -11.61
CA PHE A 232 8.10 -19.74 -12.25
C PHE A 232 7.25 -20.96 -12.59
N ASP A 233 6.58 -21.54 -11.59
CA ASP A 233 5.79 -22.76 -11.75
C ASP A 233 4.52 -22.71 -10.91
N ALA A 234 3.41 -22.65 -11.64
CA ALA A 234 2.06 -22.57 -11.12
C ALA A 234 1.53 -23.90 -10.56
N THR A 235 2.28 -24.99 -10.70
CA THR A 235 1.88 -26.33 -10.31
C THR A 235 2.78 -26.92 -9.23
N LEU A 236 3.64 -26.10 -8.63
CA LEU A 236 4.54 -26.53 -7.57
C LEU A 236 3.76 -27.16 -6.41
N THR A 237 4.13 -28.40 -6.10
CA THR A 237 3.69 -29.07 -4.89
C THR A 237 4.44 -28.51 -3.68
N ARG A 238 3.93 -28.78 -2.47
CA ARG A 238 4.63 -28.44 -1.22
C ARG A 238 6.08 -28.95 -1.20
N ASN A 239 6.29 -30.20 -1.61
CA ASN A 239 7.63 -30.79 -1.68
C ASN A 239 8.53 -30.08 -2.69
N GLY A 240 7.97 -29.65 -3.83
CA GLY A 240 8.70 -28.88 -4.84
C GLY A 240 9.14 -27.50 -4.31
N MET A 241 8.28 -26.83 -3.54
CA MET A 241 8.65 -25.57 -2.87
C MET A 241 9.70 -25.79 -1.79
N ASP A 242 9.56 -26.82 -0.95
CA ASP A 242 10.52 -27.17 0.10
C ASP A 242 11.91 -27.46 -0.46
N HIS A 243 11.99 -28.15 -1.61
CA HIS A 243 13.25 -28.40 -2.31
C HIS A 243 13.90 -27.08 -2.75
N ARG A 244 13.16 -26.14 -3.35
CA ARG A 244 13.71 -24.84 -3.75
C ARG A 244 14.13 -23.99 -2.55
N LEU A 245 13.34 -23.98 -1.48
CA LEU A 245 13.67 -23.31 -0.22
C LEU A 245 14.96 -23.85 0.43
N SER A 246 15.31 -25.12 0.19
CA SER A 246 16.59 -25.66 0.69
C SER A 246 17.82 -25.02 0.05
N ALA A 247 17.69 -24.40 -1.13
CA ALA A 247 18.79 -23.65 -1.75
C ALA A 247 19.19 -22.38 -0.97
N ILE A 248 18.35 -21.93 -0.04
CA ILE A 248 18.55 -20.72 0.77
C ILE A 248 18.47 -21.03 2.28
N SER A 249 18.62 -22.30 2.68
CA SER A 249 18.47 -22.73 4.08
C SER A 249 19.52 -22.14 5.03
N SER A 250 20.57 -21.53 4.51
CA SER A 250 21.58 -20.81 5.30
C SER A 250 21.06 -19.51 5.89
N TRP A 251 19.99 -18.90 5.33
CA TRP A 251 19.59 -17.52 5.65
C TRP A 251 18.29 -17.45 6.42
N GLY A 252 18.42 -17.64 7.72
CA GLY A 252 17.34 -17.50 8.68
C GLY A 252 16.29 -18.60 8.61
N ASN A 253 15.40 -18.59 9.60
CA ASN A 253 14.26 -19.50 9.63
C ASN A 253 13.14 -18.91 8.75
N ILE A 254 13.26 -19.04 7.42
CA ILE A 254 12.12 -18.76 6.53
C ILE A 254 11.04 -19.78 6.86
N GLU A 255 9.92 -19.29 7.37
CA GLU A 255 8.82 -20.12 7.79
C GLU A 255 8.11 -20.70 6.55
N ARG A 256 8.52 -21.91 6.14
CA ARG A 256 8.01 -22.60 4.94
C ARG A 256 6.49 -22.67 4.88
N GLY A 257 5.83 -22.77 6.04
CA GLY A 257 4.37 -22.75 6.15
C GLY A 257 3.74 -21.43 5.70
N HIS A 258 4.38 -20.29 5.99
CA HIS A 258 3.94 -18.98 5.54
C HIS A 258 4.18 -18.79 4.04
N VAL A 259 5.30 -19.28 3.51
CA VAL A 259 5.56 -19.28 2.05
C VAL A 259 4.48 -20.07 1.32
N PHE A 260 4.15 -21.26 1.81
CA PHE A 260 3.07 -22.09 1.24
C PHE A 260 1.71 -21.39 1.28
N SER A 261 1.38 -20.75 2.40
CA SER A 261 0.11 -20.03 2.57
C SER A 261 0.01 -18.85 1.59
N CYS A 262 1.10 -18.09 1.43
CA CYS A 262 1.19 -16.97 0.49
C CYS A 262 1.09 -17.46 -0.97
N TYR A 263 1.78 -18.55 -1.31
CA TYR A 263 1.72 -19.19 -2.64
C TYR A 263 0.29 -19.62 -3.01
N ASN A 264 -0.42 -20.27 -2.08
CA ASN A 264 -1.81 -20.69 -2.31
C ASN A 264 -2.76 -19.50 -2.47
N LEU A 265 -2.55 -18.42 -1.73
CA LEU A 265 -3.33 -17.20 -1.86
C LEU A 265 -3.16 -16.59 -3.27
N ILE A 266 -1.92 -16.52 -3.77
CA ILE A 266 -1.63 -16.07 -5.14
C ILE A 266 -2.40 -16.92 -6.16
N HIS A 267 -2.37 -18.24 -6.00
CA HIS A 267 -3.09 -19.17 -6.87
C HIS A 267 -4.59 -19.00 -6.86
N GLN A 268 -5.17 -18.89 -5.68
CA GLN A 268 -6.60 -18.67 -5.52
C GLN A 268 -7.03 -17.40 -6.27
N LYS A 269 -6.30 -16.30 -6.09
CA LYS A 269 -6.60 -15.02 -6.74
C LYS A 269 -6.43 -15.08 -8.25
N ARG A 270 -5.40 -15.76 -8.75
CA ARG A 270 -5.19 -15.98 -10.18
C ARG A 270 -6.36 -16.73 -10.83
N ASN A 271 -6.91 -17.74 -10.14
CA ASN A 271 -8.01 -18.53 -10.69
C ASN A 271 -9.32 -17.76 -10.69
N MET A 272 -9.56 -16.87 -9.71
CA MET A 272 -10.73 -15.99 -9.68
C MET A 272 -10.74 -14.97 -10.83
N VAL A 273 -9.57 -14.49 -11.26
CA VAL A 273 -9.44 -13.55 -12.40
C VAL A 273 -9.70 -14.24 -13.75
N LYS A 274 -9.48 -15.56 -13.85
CA LYS A 274 -9.67 -16.34 -15.09
C LYS A 274 -11.10 -16.81 -15.31
N THR A 275 -11.94 -16.84 -14.28
CA THR A 275 -13.37 -17.11 -14.43
C THR A 275 -14.11 -15.80 -14.66
N PRO A 276 -14.73 -15.56 -15.85
CA PRO A 276 -15.65 -14.46 -16.00
C PRO A 276 -16.84 -14.73 -15.08
N SER A 277 -17.16 -13.78 -14.20
CA SER A 277 -18.35 -13.84 -13.34
C SER A 277 -19.61 -13.96 -14.21
N SER A 278 -20.06 -15.18 -14.46
CA SER A 278 -21.39 -15.43 -14.99
C SER A 278 -22.41 -15.27 -13.86
N ASN A 279 -23.09 -14.12 -13.88
CA ASN A 279 -24.45 -13.87 -13.41
C ASN A 279 -24.92 -14.59 -12.12
N LEU A 280 -25.01 -13.83 -11.02
CA LEU A 280 -25.99 -14.10 -9.96
C LEU A 280 -27.06 -13.00 -9.97
N LEU A 281 -27.99 -13.14 -10.90
CA LEU A 281 -29.34 -12.57 -10.83
C LEU A 281 -30.28 -13.58 -11.50
N SER A 282 -30.91 -14.44 -10.71
CA SER A 282 -32.30 -14.88 -10.91
C SER A 282 -32.70 -15.89 -9.84
N THR A 283 -33.55 -15.46 -8.92
CA THR A 283 -34.74 -16.25 -8.57
C THR A 283 -35.79 -15.29 -8.05
N HIS A 284 -36.55 -14.72 -8.98
CA HIS A 284 -37.90 -14.28 -8.69
C HIS A 284 -38.73 -15.57 -8.55
N SER A 285 -39.24 -15.83 -7.35
CA SER A 285 -40.33 -16.78 -7.15
C SER A 285 -41.63 -16.00 -7.12
N SER A 286 -42.43 -16.26 -8.14
CA SER A 286 -43.75 -15.72 -8.42
C SER A 286 -44.72 -15.92 -7.25
N SER A 287 -45.47 -14.88 -6.90
CA SER A 287 -46.79 -15.04 -6.26
C SER A 287 -47.84 -14.42 -7.17
N THR A 288 -48.83 -15.26 -7.45
CA THR A 288 -49.96 -15.18 -8.37
C THR A 288 -50.82 -13.93 -8.22
N CYS A 289 -51.12 -13.24 -9.32
CA CYS A 289 -52.23 -12.29 -9.41
C CYS A 289 -53.22 -12.81 -10.47
N VAL A 290 -54.45 -13.07 -10.03
CA VAL A 290 -55.59 -13.49 -10.85
C VAL A 290 -56.11 -12.29 -11.65
N VAL A 291 -56.42 -12.53 -12.92
CA VAL A 291 -57.02 -11.60 -13.87
C VAL A 291 -58.54 -11.64 -13.73
N GLU A 292 -59.20 -10.48 -13.67
CA GLU A 292 -60.55 -10.28 -14.22
C GLU A 292 -60.82 -8.78 -14.51
N ASN A 293 -60.65 -8.41 -15.79
CA ASN A 293 -61.45 -7.60 -16.72
C ASN A 293 -62.42 -6.45 -16.30
N PRO A 294 -62.82 -5.56 -17.26
CA PRO A 294 -62.82 -4.10 -17.08
C PRO A 294 -64.21 -3.43 -17.28
N PHE A 295 -64.18 -2.09 -17.36
CA PHE A 295 -65.24 -1.09 -17.61
C PHE A 295 -65.88 -0.48 -16.36
N ASP A 296 -65.63 0.82 -16.11
CA ASP A 296 -66.68 1.83 -16.27
C ASP A 296 -66.20 3.28 -16.17
N THR A 297 -66.99 4.13 -16.79
CA THR A 297 -66.76 5.55 -17.08
C THR A 297 -67.46 6.41 -16.01
N SER A 298 -66.87 7.51 -15.53
CA SER A 298 -67.53 8.83 -15.33
C SER A 298 -66.88 9.75 -14.26
N SER A 299 -66.72 11.02 -14.67
CA SER A 299 -67.15 12.24 -13.95
C SER A 299 -66.75 12.50 -12.48
N GLY A 300 -65.74 13.36 -12.31
CA GLY A 300 -65.80 14.64 -11.55
C GLY A 300 -66.11 14.67 -10.04
N THR A 301 -65.28 15.38 -9.25
CA THR A 301 -65.64 16.61 -8.50
C THR A 301 -64.47 17.12 -7.64
N LYS A 302 -64.35 18.46 -7.61
CA LYS A 302 -63.39 19.34 -6.91
C LYS A 302 -63.39 19.24 -5.37
N ARG A 303 -62.25 19.57 -4.75
CA ARG A 303 -62.00 20.27 -3.45
C ARG A 303 -60.45 20.35 -3.33
N LYS A 304 -59.68 21.44 -3.33
CA LYS A 304 -59.68 22.85 -2.85
C LYS A 304 -59.57 23.01 -1.32
N LEU A 305 -58.51 23.77 -0.92
CA LEU A 305 -58.16 24.44 0.37
C LEU A 305 -57.39 23.60 1.41
N SER A 306 -56.41 24.09 2.17
CA SER A 306 -55.73 25.40 2.28
C SER A 306 -54.51 25.30 3.22
N PHE A 307 -53.52 26.16 3.00
CA PHE A 307 -52.41 26.48 3.93
C PHE A 307 -52.89 27.36 5.09
N GLU A 308 -52.26 27.23 6.27
CA GLU A 308 -52.13 28.33 7.24
C GLU A 308 -50.70 28.41 7.79
N ASN A 309 -50.10 29.59 7.63
CA ASN A 309 -48.91 30.10 8.31
C ASN A 309 -49.36 30.78 9.61
N SER A 310 -48.50 30.76 10.64
CA SER A 310 -48.59 31.70 11.76
C SER A 310 -47.18 32.07 12.22
N GLU A 311 -46.71 33.24 11.78
CA GLU A 311 -45.69 34.03 12.47
C GLU A 311 -46.33 34.72 13.69
N ASN A 312 -45.61 34.76 14.82
CA ASN A 312 -45.53 35.99 15.62
C ASN A 312 -44.35 35.93 16.62
N SER A 313 -43.49 36.94 16.52
CA SER A 313 -42.45 37.35 17.47
C SER A 313 -42.98 38.54 18.30
N PRO A 314 -42.45 38.87 19.50
CA PRO A 314 -41.34 39.84 19.52
C PRO A 314 -40.32 39.74 20.71
N ARG A 315 -39.26 40.53 20.54
CA ARG A 315 -38.00 40.79 21.29
C ARG A 315 -38.11 41.21 22.78
N GLN A 316 -37.04 40.94 23.55
CA GLN A 316 -36.37 41.83 24.57
C GLN A 316 -35.01 41.18 25.00
N LYS A 317 -33.82 41.73 24.67
CA LYS A 317 -32.91 42.70 25.37
C LYS A 317 -32.19 42.22 26.67
N LEU A 318 -30.84 42.15 26.56
CA LEU A 318 -29.71 42.40 27.50
C LEU A 318 -29.80 42.06 29.01
N HIS A 319 -28.81 41.30 29.52
CA HIS A 319 -27.73 41.83 30.40
C HIS A 319 -26.58 40.82 30.65
N ARG A 320 -25.34 41.31 30.65
CA ARG A 320 -24.10 40.67 31.14
C ARG A 320 -23.95 40.85 32.66
N PRO A 321 -23.13 40.05 33.35
CA PRO A 321 -21.78 40.52 33.74
C PRO A 321 -20.63 39.79 33.04
#